data_AF-T0H8N2-F1
#
_entry.id   AF-T0H8N2-F1
#
_cell.length_a   1.000
_cell.length_b   1.000
_cell.length_c   1.000
_cell.angle_alpha   90.00
_cell.angle_beta   90.00
_cell.angle_gamma   90.00
#
_symmetry.space_group_name_H-M   'P 1'
#
loop_
_entity.id
_entity.type
_entity.pdbx_description
1 polymer ?
#
loop_
_entity_poly.entity_id
_entity_poly.type
_entity_poly.pdbx_seq_one_letter_code
_entity_poly.pdbx_strand_id
1 'polypeptide(L)' 'MEPEVKRAILASWASDANAVEGNPAVRRPPRHKRPIPIDEILDALRKVDRNAS' A
#
# COMPACT_ATOMS: atom_id res chain seq x y z
N MET A 1 15.05 -7.20 -2.74
CA MET A 1 14.40 -6.39 -1.68
C MET A 1 13.80 -7.37 -0.70
N GLU A 2 14.27 -7.34 0.54
CA GLU A 2 13.84 -8.23 1.60
C GLU A 2 12.31 -8.15 1.82
N PRO A 3 11.64 -9.25 2.20
CA PRO A 3 10.19 -9.27 2.43
C PRO A 3 9.73 -8.17 3.40
N GLU A 4 10.53 -7.88 4.44
CA GLU A 4 10.27 -6.83 5.42
C GLU A 4 10.27 -5.43 4.80
N VAL A 5 11.18 -5.17 3.86
CA VAL A 5 11.26 -3.87 3.17
C VAL A 5 10.04 -3.69 2.25
N LYS A 6 9.61 -4.75 1.56
CA LYS A 6 8.37 -4.71 0.76
C LYS A 6 7.15 -4.45 1.63
N ARG A 7 7.06 -5.12 2.79
CA ARG A 7 6.01 -4.92 3.79
C ARG A 7 5.98 -3.48 4.29
N ALA A 8 7.13 -2.92 4.67
CA ALA A 8 7.23 -1.55 5.18
C ALA A 8 6.76 -0.51 4.15
N ILE A 9 7.11 -0.70 2.87
CA ILE A 9 6.66 0.19 1.78
C ILE A 9 5.14 0.10 1.60
N LEU A 10 4.59 -1.11 1.52
CA LEU A 10 3.15 -1.31 1.33
C LEU A 10 2.34 -0.80 2.54
N ALA A 11 2.82 -1.04 3.76
CA ALA A 11 2.21 -0.52 4.98
C ALA A 11 2.22 1.01 5.01
N SER A 12 3.33 1.64 4.58
CA SER A 12 3.39 3.09 4.42
C SER A 12 2.33 3.60 3.44
N TRP A 13 2.13 2.92 2.31
CA TRP A 13 1.13 3.32 1.30
C TRP A 13 -0.31 3.16 1.78
N ALA A 14 -0.59 2.16 2.61
CA ALA A 14 -1.94 1.91 3.15
C ALA A 14 -2.38 2.98 4.17
N SER A 15 -1.43 3.69 4.78
CA SER A 15 -1.70 4.73 5.76
C SER A 15 -2.58 5.87 5.21
N ASP A 16 -3.40 6.45 6.07
CA ASP A 16 -4.25 7.60 5.74
C ASP A 16 -3.45 8.86 5.38
N ALA A 17 -2.16 8.90 5.71
CA ALA A 17 -1.24 9.91 5.20
C ALA A 17 -1.19 9.95 3.65
N ASN A 18 -1.55 8.85 2.99
CA ASN A 18 -1.66 8.78 1.53
C ASN A 18 -3.12 8.83 1.03
N ALA A 19 -4.13 8.96 1.90
CA ALA A 19 -5.52 9.03 1.45
C ALA A 19 -5.76 10.27 0.58
N VAL A 20 -6.54 10.12 -0.49
CA VAL A 20 -6.95 11.26 -1.32
C VAL A 20 -8.07 12.00 -0.60
N GLU A 21 -7.95 13.33 -0.51
CA GLU A 21 -8.97 14.18 0.08
C GLU A 21 -10.33 13.97 -0.59
N GLY A 22 -11.37 13.75 0.21
CA GLY A 22 -12.72 13.45 -0.28
C GLY A 22 -12.91 12.04 -0.85
N ASN A 23 -11.86 11.20 -0.91
CA ASN A 23 -11.97 9.81 -1.37
C ASN A 23 -11.11 8.86 -0.51
N PRO A 24 -11.61 8.43 0.67
CA PRO A 24 -10.87 7.60 1.62
C PRO A 24 -10.64 6.16 1.13
N ALA A 25 -11.28 5.72 0.04
CA ALA A 25 -11.09 4.38 -0.52
C ALA A 25 -9.83 4.25 -1.40
N VAL A 26 -9.19 5.38 -1.76
CA VAL A 26 -7.99 5.37 -2.60
C VAL A 26 -6.81 6.02 -1.87
N ARG A 27 -5.61 5.58 -2.24
CA ARG A 27 -4.34 6.11 -1.76
C ARG A 27 -3.58 6.71 -2.94
N ARG A 28 -2.80 7.76 -2.71
CA ARG A 28 -1.88 8.37 -3.69
C ARG A 28 -0.46 8.36 -3.15
N PRO A 29 0.23 7.20 -3.20
CA PRO A 29 1.61 7.12 -2.76
C PRO A 29 2.54 8.05 -3.56
N PRO A 30 3.65 8.51 -2.95
CA PRO A 30 4.66 9.25 -3.67
C PRO A 30 5.15 8.46 -4.90
N ARG A 31 5.41 9.18 -5.99
CA ARG A 31 5.83 8.65 -7.31
C ARG A 31 4.77 7.86 -8.09
N HIS A 32 3.55 7.67 -7.56
CA HIS A 32 2.45 7.07 -8.33
C HIS A 32 1.60 8.15 -8.99
N LYS A 33 1.48 8.08 -10.33
CA LYS A 33 0.72 9.06 -11.11
C LYS A 33 -0.80 8.94 -10.91
N ARG A 34 -1.29 7.75 -10.54
CA ARG A 34 -2.72 7.45 -10.37
C ARG A 34 -3.00 7.00 -8.93
N PRO A 35 -4.15 7.38 -8.36
CA PRO A 35 -4.62 6.79 -7.10
C PRO A 35 -4.78 5.28 -7.24
N ILE A 36 -4.48 4.57 -6.16
CA ILE A 36 -4.58 3.11 -6.05
C ILE A 36 -5.64 2.80 -4.99
N PRO A 37 -6.60 1.89 -5.23
CA PRO A 37 -7.52 1.43 -4.20
C PRO A 37 -6.76 0.86 -2.99
N ILE A 38 -7.19 1.18 -1.77
CA ILE A 38 -6.55 0.63 -0.57
C ILE A 38 -6.60 -0.90 -0.54
N ASP A 39 -7.66 -1.50 -1.07
CA ASP A 39 -7.82 -2.95 -1.14
C ASP A 39 -6.71 -3.62 -1.95
N GLU A 40 -6.26 -3.01 -3.05
CA GLU A 40 -5.14 -3.54 -3.85
C GLU A 40 -3.83 -3.53 -3.06
N ILE A 41 -3.60 -2.49 -2.24
CA ILE A 41 -2.42 -2.37 -1.39
C ILE A 41 -2.45 -3.44 -0.29
N LEU A 42 -3.61 -3.64 0.34
CA LEU A 42 -3.79 -4.66 1.38
C LEU A 42 -3.65 -6.07 0.81
N ASP A 43 -4.15 -6.33 -0.39
CA ASP A 43 -3.96 -7.60 -1.08
C ASP A 43 -2.50 -7.88 -1.42
N ALA A 44 -1.76 -6.87 -1.88
CA ALA A 44 -0.32 -6.97 -2.07
C ALA A 44 0.40 -7.27 -0.75
N LEU A 45 0.02 -6.60 0.35
CA LEU A 45 0.58 -6.81 1.67
C LEU A 45 0.38 -8.27 2.14
N ARG A 46 -0.85 -8.78 2.03
CA ARG A 46 -1.18 -10.18 2.34
C ARG A 46 -0.39 -11.19 1.49
N LYS A 47 -0.07 -10.87 0.23
CA LYS A 47 0.77 -11.73 -0.61
C LYS A 47 2.22 -11.72 -0.13
N VAL A 48 2.75 -10.55 0.27
CA VAL A 48 4.10 -10.44 0.84
C VAL A 48 4.21 -11.24 2.14
N ASP A 49 3.21 -11.14 3.03
CA ASP A 49 3.23 -11.86 4.31
C ASP A 49 3.16 -13.38 4.13
N ARG A 50 2.32 -13.86 3.20
CA ARG A 50 2.24 -15.30 2.87
C ARG A 50 3.53 -15.84 2.28
N ASN A 51 4.25 -15.05 1.50
CA ASN A 51 5.52 -15.46 0.88
C ASN A 51 6.73 -15.30 1.80
N ALA A 52 6.56 -14.67 2.97
CA ALA A 52 7.60 -14.53 3.98
C ALA A 52 7.52 -15.61 5.07
N SER A 53 6.54 -16.52 4.96
CA SER A 53 6.30 -17.65 5.87
C SER A 53 6.93 -18.94 5.36
#